data_AF-A0A939DBG2-F1
#
_entry.id   AF-A0A939DBG2-F1
#
_cell.length_a   1.000
_cell.length_b   1.000
_cell.length_c   1.000
_cell.angle_alpha   90.00
_cell.angle_beta   90.00
_cell.angle_gamma   90.00
#
_symmetry.space_group_name_H-M   'P 1'
#
loop_
_entity.id
_entity.type
_entity.pdbx_description
1 polymer ?
#
loop_
_entity_poly.entity_id
_entity_poly.type
_entity_poly.pdbx_seq_one_letter_code
_entity_poly.pdbx_strand_id
1 'polypeptide(L)' 'MSEIKREKKIALSQQEEKLLEIIHETGFGEIKIIINDGKPIRVEEIKKCIKL' A
#
# COMPACT_ATOMS: atom_id res chain seq x y z
N MET A 1 -10.76 -27.28 5.82
CA MET A 1 -11.74 -26.43 5.11
C MET A 1 -10.95 -25.29 4.48
N SER A 2 -10.86 -25.25 3.16
CA SER A 2 -10.01 -24.30 2.44
C SER A 2 -10.81 -23.06 2.10
N GLU A 3 -10.54 -21.95 2.80
CA GLU A 3 -11.19 -20.67 2.51
C GLU A 3 -10.80 -20.18 1.12
N ILE A 4 -11.82 -20.02 0.28
CA ILE A 4 -11.73 -19.52 -1.09
C ILE A 4 -11.26 -18.06 -1.01
N LYS A 5 -10.00 -17.81 -1.36
CA LYS A 5 -9.48 -16.46 -1.62
C LYS A 5 -10.32 -15.87 -2.76
N ARG A 6 -11.21 -14.94 -2.42
CA ARG A 6 -11.93 -14.14 -3.41
C ARG A 6 -10.92 -13.23 -4.09
N GLU A 7 -10.47 -13.61 -5.28
CA GLU A 7 -9.84 -12.71 -6.24
C GLU A 7 -10.88 -11.64 -6.63
N LYS A 8 -11.04 -10.63 -5.78
CA LYS A 8 -11.57 -9.36 -6.25
C LYS A 8 -10.50 -8.81 -7.19
N LYS A 9 -10.73 -8.91 -8.50
CA LYS A 9 -10.05 -8.11 -9.50
C LYS A 9 -10.45 -6.65 -9.25
N ILE A 10 -9.76 -6.01 -8.32
CA ILE A 10 -9.88 -4.57 -8.09
C ILE A 10 -9.19 -3.95 -9.31
N ALA A 11 -9.94 -3.21 -10.11
CA ALA A 11 -9.36 -2.38 -11.16
C ALA A 11 -8.67 -1.21 -10.46
N LEU A 12 -7.36 -1.34 -10.26
CA LEU A 12 -6.53 -0.32 -9.63
C LEU A 12 -6.23 0.77 -10.67
N SER A 13 -6.28 2.01 -10.25
CA SER A 13 -5.72 3.12 -11.02
C SER A 13 -4.19 3.05 -11.01
N GLN A 14 -3.53 3.72 -11.97
CA GLN A 14 -2.06 3.80 -12.03
C GLN A 14 -1.43 4.34 -10.73
N GLN A 15 -2.15 5.18 -9.98
CA GLN A 15 -1.69 5.70 -8.70
C GLN A 15 -1.71 4.63 -7.59
N GLU A 16 -2.73 3.79 -7.59
CA GLU A 16 -2.87 2.68 -6.63
C GLU A 16 -1.88 1.54 -6.94
N GLU A 17 -1.64 1.27 -8.22
CA GLU A 17 -0.64 0.28 -8.65
C GLU A 17 0.77 0.67 -8.16
N LYS A 18 1.16 1.93 -8.39
CA LYS A 18 2.43 2.46 -7.85
C LYS A 18 2.51 2.42 -6.33
N LEU A 19 1.41 2.68 -5.64
CA LEU A 19 1.35 2.59 -4.19
C LEU A 19 1.60 1.16 -3.71
N LEU A 20 1.00 0.17 -4.37
CA LEU A 20 1.20 -1.25 -4.06
C LEU A 20 2.64 -1.70 -4.35
N GLU A 21 3.27 -1.18 -5.40
CA GLU A 21 4.69 -1.40 -5.67
C GLU A 21 5.56 -0.83 -4.54
N ILE A 22 5.33 0.43 -4.15
CA ILE A 22 6.06 1.06 -3.03
C ILE A 22 5.89 0.25 -1.75
N ILE A 23 4.67 -0.16 -1.40
CA ILE A 23 4.41 -0.97 -0.20
C ILE A 23 5.18 -2.30 -0.24
N HIS A 24 5.24 -2.96 -1.40
CA HIS A 24 6.01 -4.20 -1.56
C HIS A 24 7.52 -3.96 -1.49
N GLU A 25 8.02 -2.86 -2.07
CA GLU A 25 9.45 -2.51 -2.05
C GLU A 25 9.94 -2.05 -0.67
N THR A 26 9.12 -1.34 0.10
CA THR A 26 9.50 -0.83 1.43
C THR A 26 9.90 -1.99 2.35
N GLY A 27 9.22 -3.15 2.25
CA GLY A 27 9.54 -4.40 2.95
C GLY A 27 9.33 -4.36 4.46
N PHE A 28 9.96 -3.41 5.16
CA PHE A 28 9.81 -3.14 6.59
C PHE A 28 9.91 -1.63 6.84
N GLY A 29 8.89 -1.07 7.51
CA GLY A 29 8.83 0.36 7.78
C GLY A 29 7.40 0.82 8.03
N GLU A 30 7.23 2.11 8.26
CA GLU A 30 5.92 2.73 8.37
C GLU A 30 5.65 3.52 7.09
N ILE A 31 4.45 3.40 6.53
CA ILE A 31 4.04 4.19 5.36
C ILE A 31 2.79 4.96 5.77
N LYS A 32 2.82 6.27 5.59
CA LYS A 32 1.67 7.12 5.78
C LYS A 32 1.05 7.42 4.43
N ILE A 33 -0.18 6.95 4.24
CA ILE A 33 -0.95 7.15 3.01
C ILE A 33 -2.05 8.14 3.33
N ILE A 34 -2.09 9.25 2.60
CA ILE A 34 -3.15 10.25 2.72
C ILE A 34 -4.14 9.99 1.59
N ILE A 35 -5.34 9.60 1.98
CA ILE A 35 -6.46 9.35 1.08
C ILE A 35 -7.37 10.57 1.15
N ASN A 36 -7.68 11.15 0.00
CA ASN A 36 -8.66 12.23 -0.11
C ASN A 36 -9.61 11.90 -1.26
N ASP A 37 -10.92 12.08 -1.04
CA ASP A 37 -11.96 11.76 -2.02
C ASP A 37 -11.87 10.33 -2.60
N GLY A 38 -11.49 9.36 -1.76
CA GLY A 38 -11.32 7.96 -2.18
C GLY A 38 -10.10 7.70 -3.06
N LYS A 39 -9.21 8.68 -3.27
CA LYS A 39 -7.97 8.52 -4.04
C LYS A 39 -6.74 8.70 -3.15
N PRO A 40 -5.69 7.88 -3.32
CA PRO A 40 -4.42 8.13 -2.66
C PRO A 40 -3.77 9.38 -3.27
N ILE A 41 -3.84 10.50 -2.56
CA ILE A 41 -3.27 11.77 -3.04
C ILE A 41 -1.79 11.91 -2.72
N ARG A 42 -1.34 11.25 -1.65
CA ARG A 42 0.05 11.37 -1.18
C ARG A 42 0.46 10.12 -0.40
N VAL A 43 1.66 9.66 -0.68
CA VAL A 43 2.29 8.51 -0.03
C VAL A 43 3.59 9.02 0.57
N GLU A 44 3.72 8.95 1.89
CA GLU A 44 4.92 9.32 2.62
C GLU A 44 5.53 8.05 3.24
N GLU A 45 6.71 7.66 2.76
CA GLU A 45 7.48 6.59 3.37
C GLU A 45 8.17 7.11 4.62
N ILE A 46 7.80 6.59 5.79
CA ILE A 46 8.42 6.90 7.05
C ILE A 46 9.53 5.87 7.27
N LYS A 47 10.72 6.17 6.76
CA LYS A 47 11.96 5.37 6.98
C LYS A 47 12.46 5.47 8.42
N LYS A 48 11.67 5.12 9.43
CA LYS A 48 12.19 5.05 10.80
C LYS A 48 11.50 3.97 11.61
N CYS A 49 12.16 2.81 11.68
CA CYS A 49 12.19 2.04 12.92
C CYS A 49 13.52 1.25 12.98
N ILE A 50 14.60 1.94 13.35
CA ILE A 50 15.80 1.27 13.84
C ILE A 50 15.47 0.84 15.28
N LYS A 51 15.17 -0.44 15.48
CA LYS A 51 15.37 -1.07 16.79
C LYS A 51 16.87 -1.32 16.94
N LEU A 52 17.50 -0.59 17.86
CA LEU A 52 18.84 -0.88 18.36
C LEU A 52 18.79 -2.13 19.25
#